data_AF-A0A920AM22-F1
#
_entry.id   AF-A0A920AM22-F1
#
_cell.length_a   1.000
_cell.length_b   1.000
_cell.length_c   1.000
_cell.angle_alpha   90.00
_cell.angle_beta   90.00
_cell.angle_gamma   90.00
#
_symmetry.space_group_name_H-M   'P 1'
#
loop_
_entity.id
_entity.type
_entity.pdbx_description
1 polymer ?
#
loop_
_entity_poly.entity_id
_entity_poly.type
_entity_poly.pdbx_seq_one_letter_code
_entity_poly.pdbx_strand_id
1 'polypeptide(L)' 'MNSGVYGTTFFMLTGFHGMHVLIGGIFLATQLTRSAGYNHFTDKEHFGFEAASWYWHFVDVVWVCLFLFVYIL' A
#
# COMPACT_ATOMS: atom_id res chain seq x y z
N MET A 1 17.28 -12.98 16.20
CA MET A 1 15.87 -13.38 16.07
C MET A 1 15.15 -13.61 17.40
N ASN A 2 15.77 -13.39 18.57
CA ASN A 2 15.07 -13.45 19.86
C ASN A 2 14.61 -12.06 20.30
N SER A 3 13.61 -11.50 19.62
CA SER A 3 13.08 -10.16 19.93
C SER A 3 11.90 -10.18 20.91
N GLY A 4 11.61 -11.33 21.55
CA GLY A 4 10.42 -11.54 22.36
C GLY A 4 9.12 -11.38 21.57
N VAL A 5 7.97 -11.58 22.22
CA VAL A 5 6.64 -11.51 21.57
C VAL A 5 6.40 -10.14 20.92
N TYR A 6 6.75 -9.05 21.60
CA TYR A 6 6.59 -7.70 21.08
C TYR A 6 7.40 -7.48 19.79
N GLY A 7 8.70 -7.81 19.81
CA GLY A 7 9.56 -7.59 18.66
C GLY A 7 9.18 -8.47 17.47
N THR A 8 8.75 -9.73 17.69
CA THR A 8 8.26 -10.58 16.61
C THR A 8 6.98 -10.03 15.98
N THR A 9 6.03 -9.56 16.79
CA THR A 9 4.78 -8.96 16.29
C THR A 9 5.05 -7.63 15.57
N PHE A 10 5.95 -6.80 16.11
CA PHE A 10 6.39 -5.55 15.48
C PHE A 10 6.89 -5.80 14.06
N PHE A 11 7.89 -6.67 13.89
CA PHE A 11 8.49 -6.92 12.58
C PHE A 11 7.53 -7.62 11.61
N MET A 12 6.65 -8.48 12.11
CA MET A 12 5.63 -9.12 11.27
C MET A 12 4.62 -8.09 10.74
N LEU A 13 4.05 -7.26 11.61
CA LEU A 13 3.04 -6.26 11.22
C LEU A 13 3.63 -5.19 10.29
N THR A 14 4.75 -4.58 10.69
CA THR A 14 5.40 -3.52 9.90
C THR A 14 5.99 -4.06 8.60
N GLY A 15 6.59 -5.26 8.62
CA GLY A 15 7.15 -5.90 7.43
C GLY A 15 6.07 -6.32 6.42
N PHE A 16 4.97 -6.91 6.89
CA PHE A 16 3.84 -7.26 6.03
C PHE A 16 3.16 -6.03 5.43
N HIS A 17 3.02 -4.96 6.23
CA HIS A 17 2.53 -3.69 5.72
C HIS A 17 3.48 -3.09 4.67
N GLY A 18 4.80 -3.11 4.90
CA GLY A 18 5.79 -2.67 3.92
C GLY A 18 5.73 -3.44 2.60
N MET A 19 5.41 -4.73 2.64
CA MET A 19 5.13 -5.51 1.42
C MET A 19 3.91 -4.96 0.66
N HIS A 20 2.82 -4.61 1.35
CA HIS A 20 1.63 -4.02 0.72
C HIS A 20 1.92 -2.65 0.11
N VAL A 21 2.73 -1.82 0.78
CA VAL A 21 3.20 -0.54 0.23
C VAL A 21 3.96 -0.75 -1.07
N LEU A 22 4.87 -1.73 -1.14
CA LEU A 22 5.60 -2.05 -2.36
C LEU A 22 4.65 -2.49 -3.49
N ILE A 23 3.70 -3.37 -3.20
CA ILE A 23 2.70 -3.83 -4.18
C ILE A 23 1.85 -2.66 -4.68
N GLY A 24 1.38 -1.80 -3.77
CA GLY A 24 0.65 -0.58 -4.11
C GLY A 24 1.48 0.35 -4.99
N GLY A 25 2.78 0.44 -4.74
CA GLY A 25 3.70 1.29 -5.50
C GLY A 25 3.87 0.77 -6.93
N ILE A 26 3.98 -0.55 -7.09
CA ILE A 26 3.97 -1.20 -8.40
C ILE A 26 2.63 -0.95 -9.11
N PHE A 27 1.50 -1.07 -8.43
CA PHE A 27 0.18 -0.78 -9.02
C PHE A 27 0.12 0.65 -9.52
N LEU A 28 0.46 1.65 -8.70
CA LEU A 28 0.46 3.05 -9.13
C LEU A 28 1.46 3.31 -10.26
N ALA A 29 2.66 2.74 -10.21
CA ALA A 29 3.64 2.86 -11.28
C ALA A 29 3.11 2.29 -12.61
N THR A 30 2.43 1.14 -12.58
CA THR A 30 1.79 0.58 -13.78
C THR A 30 0.64 1.45 -14.30
N GLN A 31 -0.13 2.09 -13.42
CA GLN A 31 -1.18 3.02 -13.88
C GLN A 31 -0.58 4.30 -14.44
N LEU A 32 0.52 4.81 -13.85
CA LEU A 32 1.24 5.97 -14.37
C LEU A 32 1.78 5.71 -15.79
N THR A 33 2.41 4.56 -16.03
CA THR A 33 2.90 4.21 -17.38
C THR A 33 1.76 4.04 -18.38
N ARG A 34 0.63 3.44 -17.97
CA ARG A 34 -0.58 3.30 -18.81
C ARG A 34 -1.22 4.66 -19.14
N SER A 35 -1.25 5.58 -18.16
CA SER A 35 -1.82 6.91 -18.35
C SER A 35 -0.96 7.78 -19.24
N ALA A 36 0.35 7.86 -18.98
CA ALA A 36 1.25 8.78 -19.64
C ALA A 36 1.79 8.25 -20.99
N GLY A 37 1.97 6.94 -21.12
CA GLY A 37 2.61 6.32 -22.29
C GLY A 37 1.64 5.84 -23.37
N TYR A 38 0.39 5.50 -23.00
CA TYR A 38 -0.52 4.77 -23.89
C TYR A 38 -1.95 5.34 -23.97
N ASN A 39 -2.25 6.45 -23.28
CA ASN A 39 -3.60 7.05 -23.22
C ASN A 39 -4.71 6.01 -22.98
N HIS A 40 -4.45 5.03 -22.10
CA HIS A 40 -5.32 3.87 -21.88
C HIS A 40 -6.55 4.14 -20.99
N PHE A 41 -6.83 5.39 -20.65
CA PHE A 41 -7.93 5.74 -19.76
C PHE A 41 -8.88 6.72 -20.43
N THR A 42 -10.17 6.46 -20.25
CA THR A 42 -11.25 7.40 -20.55
C THR A 42 -12.11 7.58 -19.29
N ASP A 43 -12.91 8.64 -19.23
CA ASP A 43 -13.79 8.92 -18.08
C ASP A 43 -14.80 7.79 -17.80
N LYS A 44 -14.99 6.85 -18.72
CA LYS A 44 -15.87 5.68 -18.53
C LYS A 44 -15.09 4.37 -18.32
N GLU A 45 -13.82 4.33 -18.71
CA GLU A 45 -12.99 3.11 -18.70
C GLU A 45 -11.66 3.38 -18.00
N HIS A 46 -11.70 3.44 -16.67
CA HIS A 46 -10.53 3.68 -15.81
C HIS A 46 -10.55 2.84 -14.53
N PHE A 47 -11.24 1.69 -14.55
CA PHE A 47 -11.35 0.80 -13.39
C PHE A 47 -10.00 0.39 -12.81
N GLY A 48 -8.98 0.15 -13.65
CA GLY A 48 -7.63 -0.18 -13.18
C GLY A 48 -6.98 0.94 -12.36
N PHE A 49 -7.22 2.20 -12.73
CA PHE A 49 -6.77 3.37 -11.97
C PHE A 49 -7.58 3.54 -10.68
N GLU A 50 -8.90 3.37 -10.75
CA GLU A 50 -9.76 3.41 -9.58
C GLU A 50 -9.34 2.33 -8.55
N ALA A 51 -9.20 1.08 -8.97
CA ALA A 51 -8.77 -0.02 -8.10
C ALA A 51 -7.40 0.23 -7.46
N ALA A 52 -6.44 0.78 -8.22
CA ALA A 52 -5.13 1.15 -7.68
C ALA A 52 -5.24 2.27 -6.63
N SER A 53 -6.10 3.26 -6.85
CA SER A 53 -6.38 4.32 -5.88
C SER A 53 -7.00 3.77 -4.59
N TRP A 54 -8.03 2.91 -4.69
CA TRP A 54 -8.65 2.26 -3.53
C TRP A 54 -7.64 1.41 -2.76
N TYR A 55 -6.79 0.65 -3.46
CA TYR A 55 -5.75 -0.14 -2.82
C TYR A 55 -4.75 0.75 -2.06
N TRP A 56 -4.33 1.86 -2.66
CA TRP A 56 -3.39 2.79 -2.01
C TRP A 56 -3.99 3.43 -0.75
N HIS A 57 -5.25 3.86 -0.80
CA HIS A 57 -5.95 4.40 0.38
C HIS A 57 -6.12 3.35 1.48
N PHE A 58 -6.41 2.10 1.12
CA PHE A 58 -6.45 1.00 2.08
C PHE A 58 -5.10 0.84 2.81
N VAL A 59 -4.00 0.84 2.05
CA VAL A 59 -2.65 0.75 2.63
C VAL A 59 -2.40 1.94 3.57
N ASP A 60 -2.72 3.17 3.16
CA ASP A 60 -2.52 4.38 3.99
C ASP A 60 -3.29 4.32 5.32
N VAL A 61 -4.55 3.89 5.29
CA VAL A 61 -5.36 3.72 6.52
C VAL A 61 -4.75 2.68 7.46
N VAL A 62 -4.26 1.55 6.94
CA VAL A 62 -3.57 0.54 7.75
C VAL A 62 -2.30 1.12 8.38
N TRP A 63 -1.57 1.97 7.65
CA TRP A 63 -0.37 2.62 8.18
C TRP A 63 -0.68 3.55 9.34
N VAL A 64 -1.70 4.40 9.22
CA VAL A 64 -2.12 5.31 10.30
C VAL A 64 -2.45 4.52 11.58
N CYS A 65 -3.16 3.41 11.46
CA CYS A 65 -3.46 2.51 12.57
C CYS A 65 -2.18 1.91 13.18
N LEU A 66 -1.28 1.37 12.35
CA LEU A 66 -0.02 0.79 12.83
C LEU A 66 0.87 1.84 13.51
N PHE A 67 0.94 3.04 12.96
CA PHE A 67 1.70 4.14 13.55
C PHE A 67 1.21 4.46 14.96
N LEU A 68 -0.12 4.55 15.15
CA LEU A 68 -0.72 4.78 16.46
C LEU A 68 -0.40 3.66 17.46
N PHE A 69 -0.63 2.39 17.09
CA PHE A 69 -0.52 1.26 18.04
C PHE A 69 0.89 0.76 18.30
N VAL A 70 1.83 1.01 17.39
CA VAL A 70 3.18 0.41 17.45
C VAL A 70 4.26 1.45 17.76
N TYR A 71 4.01 2.72 17.46
CA TYR A 71 4.99 3.80 17.69
C TYR A 71 4.54 4.81 18.75
N ILE A 72 3.24 5.01 18.98
CA ILE A 72 2.74 6.00 19.95
C ILE A 72 2.29 5.35 21.26
N LEU A 73 1.45 4.32 21.18
CA LEU A 73 0.91 3.57 22.33
C LEU A 73 1.86 2.45 22.77
#